data_AF-A0AAV2YT08-F1
#
_entry.id   AF-A0AAV2YT08-F1
#
_cell.length_a   1.000
_cell.length_b   1.000
_cell.length_c   1.000
_cell.angle_alpha   90.00
_cell.angle_beta   90.00
_cell.angle_gamma   90.00
#
_symmetry.space_group_name_H-M   'P 1'
#
loop_
_entity.id
_entity.type
_entity.pdbx_description
1 polymer ?
#
loop_
_entity_poly.entity_id
_entity_poly.type
_entity_poly.pdbx_seq_one_letter_code
_entity_poly.pdbx_strand_id
1 'polypeptide(L)'
;MPTLLEARLPLYLDSIEVAGAPQERSCVCLDGTRHKIARPTQRRDALQRENLQRVVFNGKDHVHCFVWHALALPDGMCVALYGPLEGRRHDTTLLKESELLNRLRQTMRSQIGYGRQNFLAVPFRGRNLPAEQQAFNATCIDMGNQVSDYYAIQPPSLDEYLS
;
A
#
# COMPACT_ATOMS: atom_id res chain seq x y z
N MET A 1 10.80 4.29 -24.83
CA MET A 1 10.45 5.34 -23.87
C MET A 1 10.42 4.72 -22.49
N PRO A 2 11.01 5.36 -21.46
CA PRO A 2 10.84 4.91 -20.08
C PRO A 2 9.35 4.99 -19.70
N THR A 3 8.89 4.05 -18.88
CA THR A 3 7.56 4.14 -18.26
C THR A 3 7.48 5.38 -17.36
N LEU A 4 6.28 5.88 -17.09
CA LEU A 4 6.06 7.02 -16.18
C LEU A 4 6.74 6.82 -14.81
N LEU A 5 6.69 5.59 -14.29
CA LEU A 5 7.38 5.21 -13.05
C LEU A 5 8.91 5.40 -13.16
N GLU A 6 9.51 4.96 -14.26
CA GLU A 6 10.95 5.09 -14.50
C GLU A 6 11.37 6.55 -14.69
N ALA A 7 10.56 7.34 -15.41
CA ALA A 7 10.84 8.76 -15.63
C ALA A 7 10.82 9.59 -14.34
N ARG A 8 9.94 9.24 -13.39
CA ARG A 8 9.75 9.97 -12.14
C ARG A 8 10.55 9.41 -10.96
N LEU A 9 11.20 8.26 -11.13
CA LEU A 9 11.98 7.63 -10.07
C LEU A 9 13.10 8.52 -9.48
N PRO A 10 13.86 9.31 -10.25
CA PRO A 10 14.84 10.23 -9.66
C PRO A 10 14.19 11.24 -8.72
N LEU A 11 13.05 11.82 -9.11
CA LEU A 11 12.28 12.75 -8.29
C LEU A 11 11.84 12.11 -6.96
N TYR A 12 11.40 10.85 -7.00
CA TYR A 12 11.03 10.11 -5.79
C TYR A 12 12.23 9.93 -4.86
N LEU A 13 13.38 9.49 -5.39
CA LEU A 13 14.59 9.29 -4.59
C LEU A 13 15.05 10.58 -3.92
N ASP A 14 15.07 11.69 -4.66
CA ASP A 14 15.47 13.00 -4.15
C ASP A 14 14.52 13.47 -3.04
N SER A 15 13.21 13.31 -3.22
CA SER A 15 12.21 13.71 -2.22
C SER A 15 12.33 12.93 -0.90
N ILE A 16 12.67 11.63 -0.97
CA ILE A 16 12.85 10.79 0.21
C ILE A 16 14.07 11.23 1.00
N GLU A 17 15.14 11.61 0.29
CA GLU A 17 16.37 12.14 0.88
C GLU A 17 16.12 13.51 1.53
N VAL A 18 15.42 14.42 0.85
CA VAL A 18 15.07 15.75 1.39
C VAL A 18 14.12 15.66 2.59
N ALA A 19 13.14 14.76 2.55
CA ALA A 19 12.18 14.58 3.63
C ALA A 19 12.81 13.98 4.90
N GLY A 20 14.09 13.58 4.85
CA GLY A 20 14.78 12.96 5.99
C GLY A 20 14.16 11.63 6.42
N ALA A 21 13.32 11.02 5.56
CA ALA A 21 12.40 9.97 5.98
C ALA A 21 13.15 8.88 6.79
N PRO A 22 12.71 8.59 8.04
CA PRO A 22 13.49 7.75 8.95
C PRO A 22 13.64 6.29 8.48
N GLN A 23 12.91 5.91 7.43
CA GLN A 23 13.21 4.75 6.60
C GLN A 23 13.98 5.20 5.37
N GLU A 24 15.31 5.18 5.50
CA GLU A 24 16.20 5.47 4.39
C GLU A 24 15.75 4.70 3.15
N ARG A 25 15.34 5.44 2.12
CA ARG A 25 15.25 4.96 0.74
C ARG A 25 14.07 4.02 0.43
N SER A 26 12.98 4.07 1.21
CA SER A 26 11.69 3.47 0.83
C SER A 26 10.89 4.42 -0.07
N CYS A 27 10.37 3.91 -1.20
CA CYS A 27 9.72 4.72 -2.23
C CYS A 27 8.27 4.32 -2.52
N VAL A 28 7.70 3.37 -1.78
CA VAL A 28 6.28 3.04 -1.87
C VAL A 28 5.67 2.81 -0.50
N CYS A 29 4.44 3.27 -0.32
CA CYS A 29 3.61 2.98 0.85
C CYS A 29 2.60 1.90 0.50
N LEU A 30 2.39 0.94 1.40
CA LEU A 30 1.30 -0.03 1.27
C LEU A 30 0.08 0.52 1.98
N ASP A 31 -1.01 0.65 1.24
CA ASP A 31 -2.31 1.04 1.80
C ASP A 31 -3.31 -0.11 1.67
N GLY A 32 -4.09 -0.35 2.71
CA GLY A 32 -5.06 -1.43 2.82
C GLY A 32 -6.47 -0.89 2.97
N THR A 33 -7.32 -1.10 1.97
CA THR A 33 -8.72 -0.64 2.00
C THR A 33 -9.68 -1.78 2.31
N ARG A 34 -10.64 -1.52 3.21
CA ARG A 34 -11.75 -2.42 3.53
C ARG A 34 -13.04 -1.91 2.92
N HIS A 35 -13.62 -2.65 1.98
CA HIS A 35 -14.96 -2.36 1.49
C HIS A 35 -15.99 -3.13 2.33
N LYS A 36 -16.72 -2.39 3.17
CA LYS A 36 -17.76 -2.95 4.04
C LYS A 36 -18.93 -3.45 3.19
N ILE A 37 -19.48 -4.59 3.56
CA ILE A 37 -20.64 -5.20 2.93
C ILE A 37 -21.72 -5.52 3.97
N ALA A 38 -22.96 -5.72 3.51
CA ALA A 38 -24.01 -6.27 4.35
C ALA A 38 -23.66 -7.68 4.83
N ARG A 39 -24.19 -8.09 6.00
CA ARG A 39 -24.02 -9.46 6.52
C ARG A 39 -24.61 -10.47 5.52
N PRO A 40 -23.81 -11.38 4.95
CA PRO A 40 -24.34 -12.37 4.02
C PRO A 40 -25.32 -13.33 4.72
N THR A 41 -26.45 -13.65 4.11
CA THR A 41 -27.33 -14.71 4.60
C THR A 41 -26.84 -16.08 4.12
N GLN A 42 -27.20 -17.15 4.84
CA GLN A 42 -26.94 -18.51 4.37
C GLN A 42 -27.71 -18.77 3.07
N ARG A 43 -27.07 -19.41 2.08
CA ARG A 43 -27.70 -19.79 0.81
C ARG A 43 -28.61 -21.01 1.03
N ARG A 44 -29.69 -21.12 0.24
CA ARG A 44 -30.66 -22.23 0.36
C ARG A 44 -30.08 -23.57 -0.06
N ASP A 45 -29.12 -23.56 -0.96
CA ASP A 45 -28.40 -24.69 -1.54
C ASP A 45 -26.99 -24.89 -0.93
N ALA A 46 -26.71 -24.23 0.19
CA ALA A 46 -25.40 -24.28 0.83
C ALA A 46 -25.03 -25.71 1.26
N LEU A 47 -23.81 -26.14 0.94
CA LEU A 47 -23.20 -27.33 1.54
C LEU A 47 -23.20 -27.19 3.07
N GLN A 48 -23.40 -28.28 3.81
CA GLN A 48 -23.53 -28.27 5.29
C GLN A 48 -22.37 -27.57 6.04
N ARG A 49 -21.23 -27.33 5.40
CA ARG A 49 -20.05 -26.68 5.98
C ARG A 49 -19.78 -25.26 5.46
N GLU A 50 -20.59 -24.75 4.54
CA GLU A 50 -20.40 -23.39 3.99
C GLU A 50 -20.86 -22.34 5.01
N ASN A 51 -19.93 -21.45 5.40
CA ASN A 51 -20.22 -20.30 6.25
C ASN A 51 -19.53 -19.05 5.68
N LEU A 52 -20.16 -18.46 4.65
CA LEU A 52 -19.64 -17.28 3.96
C LEU A 52 -19.57 -16.05 4.87
N GLN A 53 -20.44 -15.95 5.88
CA GLN A 53 -20.35 -14.87 6.88
C GLN A 53 -18.99 -14.88 7.56
N ARG A 54 -18.55 -16.05 8.05
CA ARG A 54 -17.27 -16.19 8.75
C ARG A 54 -16.07 -15.91 7.86
N VAL A 55 -16.19 -16.15 6.56
CA VAL A 55 -15.13 -15.95 5.57
C VAL A 55 -14.87 -14.46 5.32
N VAL A 56 -15.92 -13.63 5.25
CA VAL A 56 -15.80 -12.19 5.02
C VAL A 56 -15.82 -11.35 6.30
N PHE A 57 -16.02 -11.97 7.46
CA PHE A 57 -16.02 -11.28 8.75
C PHE A 57 -14.61 -10.93 9.21
N ASN A 58 -14.36 -9.64 9.39
CA ASN A 58 -13.13 -9.10 9.97
C ASN A 58 -13.24 -9.03 11.50
N GLY A 59 -12.38 -9.76 12.20
CA GLY A 59 -12.39 -9.82 13.66
C GLY A 59 -11.86 -8.57 14.37
N LYS A 60 -11.07 -7.73 13.69
CA LYS A 60 -10.50 -6.50 14.28
C LYS A 60 -11.54 -5.37 14.32
N ASP A 61 -12.24 -5.18 13.20
CA ASP A 61 -13.17 -4.07 13.01
C ASP A 61 -14.64 -4.48 13.25
N HIS A 62 -14.90 -5.76 13.52
CA HIS A 62 -16.23 -6.33 13.73
C HIS A 62 -17.22 -6.07 12.57
N VAL A 63 -16.72 -6.04 11.33
CA VAL A 63 -17.52 -5.82 10.12
C VAL A 63 -17.35 -6.95 9.11
N HIS A 64 -18.35 -7.14 8.25
CA HIS A 64 -18.20 -7.96 7.04
C HIS A 64 -17.61 -7.08 5.96
N CYS A 65 -16.51 -7.51 5.35
CA CYS A 65 -15.85 -6.73 4.31
C CYS A 65 -15.08 -7.61 3.32
N PHE A 66 -14.77 -7.00 2.20
CA PHE A 66 -13.66 -7.42 1.36
C PHE A 66 -12.47 -6.50 1.61
N VAL A 67 -11.27 -7.03 1.40
CA VAL A 67 -10.00 -6.31 1.59
C VAL A 67 -9.29 -6.18 0.25
N TRP A 68 -8.73 -4.99 0.02
CA TRP A 68 -7.81 -4.68 -1.06
C TRP A 68 -6.56 -4.10 -0.43
N HIS A 69 -5.48 -4.15 -1.20
CA HIS A 69 -4.31 -3.34 -0.89
C HIS A 69 -3.70 -2.77 -2.17
N ALA A 70 -3.04 -1.63 -2.01
CA ALA A 70 -2.41 -0.90 -3.08
C ALA A 70 -1.00 -0.47 -2.69
N LEU A 71 -0.14 -0.33 -3.69
CA LEU A 71 1.13 0.36 -3.55
C LEU A 71 0.96 1.79 -4.07
N ALA A 72 1.20 2.77 -3.19
CA ALA A 72 1.22 4.19 -3.50
C ALA A 72 2.67 4.68 -3.60
N LEU A 73 2.96 5.52 -4.59
CA LEU A 73 4.24 6.21 -4.77
C LEU A 73 4.31 7.52 -3.95
N PRO A 74 5.47 8.18 -3.87
CA PRO A 74 5.65 9.43 -3.14
C PRO A 74 4.79 10.58 -3.63
N ASP A 75 4.31 10.51 -4.87
CA ASP A 75 3.40 11.49 -5.47
C ASP A 75 1.91 11.12 -5.34
N GLY A 76 1.61 10.09 -4.54
CA GLY A 76 0.26 9.60 -4.29
C GLY A 76 -0.28 8.63 -5.34
N MET A 77 0.44 8.38 -6.43
CA MET A 77 -0.02 7.50 -7.51
C MET A 77 -0.09 6.03 -7.07
N CYS A 78 -1.23 5.39 -7.32
CA CYS A 78 -1.39 3.96 -7.12
C CYS A 78 -0.80 3.17 -8.30
N VAL A 79 0.33 2.51 -8.09
CA VAL A 79 1.03 1.73 -9.14
C VAL A 79 0.63 0.27 -9.21
N ALA A 80 0.01 -0.24 -8.15
CA ALA A 80 -0.51 -1.59 -8.14
C ALA A 80 -1.65 -1.73 -7.15
N LEU A 81 -2.68 -2.50 -7.52
CA LEU A 81 -3.84 -2.82 -6.71
C LEU A 81 -4.07 -4.33 -6.75
N TYR A 82 -4.42 -4.93 -5.61
CA TYR A 82 -4.77 -6.34 -5.54
C TYR A 82 -5.92 -6.59 -4.55
N GLY A 83 -6.79 -7.54 -4.90
CA GLY A 83 -8.08 -7.83 -4.26
C GLY A 83 -9.22 -7.92 -5.29
N PRO A 84 -10.48 -8.12 -4.85
CA PRO A 84 -10.89 -8.34 -3.47
C PRO A 84 -10.43 -9.69 -2.93
N LEU A 85 -10.00 -9.71 -1.66
CA LEU A 85 -9.92 -10.91 -0.84
C LEU A 85 -10.88 -10.82 0.34
N GLU A 86 -11.12 -11.95 1.01
CA GLU A 86 -12.11 -12.04 2.07
C GLU A 86 -11.62 -11.31 3.33
N GLY A 87 -12.49 -10.52 3.97
CA GLY A 87 -12.13 -9.62 5.08
C GLY A 87 -11.57 -10.29 6.34
N ARG A 88 -11.62 -11.63 6.42
CA ARG A 88 -10.95 -12.43 7.45
C ARG A 88 -9.43 -12.46 7.29
N ARG A 89 -8.90 -12.26 6.09
CA ARG A 89 -7.45 -12.36 5.83
C ARG A 89 -6.70 -11.18 6.46
N HIS A 90 -5.49 -11.47 6.94
CA HIS A 90 -4.59 -10.46 7.46
C HIS A 90 -3.88 -9.72 6.32
N ASP A 91 -3.52 -8.45 6.53
CA ASP A 91 -2.81 -7.62 5.54
C ASP A 91 -1.49 -8.29 5.08
N THR A 92 -0.81 -9.04 5.95
CA THR A 92 0.39 -9.81 5.59
C THR A 92 0.10 -10.94 4.61
N THR A 93 -1.09 -11.55 4.66
CA THR A 93 -1.52 -12.57 3.69
C THR A 93 -1.74 -11.93 2.33
N LEU A 94 -2.41 -10.78 2.28
CA LEU A 94 -2.59 -10.01 1.05
C LEU A 94 -1.23 -9.65 0.44
N LEU A 95 -0.30 -9.13 1.24
CA LEU A 95 1.04 -8.78 0.78
C LEU A 95 1.77 -9.95 0.13
N LYS A 96 1.66 -11.16 0.72
CA LYS A 96 2.27 -12.37 0.19
C LYS A 96 1.60 -12.86 -1.10
N GLU A 97 0.27 -13.00 -1.10
CA GLU A 97 -0.49 -13.55 -2.24
C GLU A 97 -0.44 -12.63 -3.47
N SER A 98 -0.30 -11.33 -3.25
CA SER A 98 -0.29 -10.34 -4.33
C SER A 98 0.99 -10.26 -5.16
N GLU A 99 2.12 -10.69 -4.57
CA GLU A 99 3.47 -10.50 -5.11
C GLU A 99 3.82 -9.06 -5.53
N LEU A 100 3.09 -8.03 -5.07
CA LEU A 100 3.26 -6.65 -5.54
C LEU A 100 4.68 -6.12 -5.33
N LEU A 101 5.29 -6.44 -4.19
CA LEU A 101 6.67 -6.06 -3.91
C LEU A 101 7.68 -6.74 -4.84
N ASN A 102 7.42 -7.99 -5.25
CA ASN A 102 8.30 -8.70 -6.18
C ASN A 102 8.20 -8.10 -7.58
N ARG A 103 6.99 -7.72 -8.01
CA ARG A 103 6.77 -7.02 -9.28
C ARG A 103 7.46 -5.66 -9.29
N LEU A 104 7.27 -4.87 -8.23
CA LEU A 104 7.94 -3.58 -8.09
C LEU A 104 9.47 -3.72 -8.12
N ARG A 105 10.01 -4.71 -7.40
CA ARG A 105 11.45 -5.03 -7.44
C ARG A 105 11.93 -5.31 -8.86
N GLN A 106 11.18 -6.08 -9.66
CA GLN A 106 11.58 -6.37 -11.03
C GLN A 106 11.62 -5.11 -11.89
N THR A 107 10.61 -4.23 -11.78
CA THR A 107 10.57 -2.96 -12.52
C THR A 107 11.67 -1.99 -12.10
N MET A 108 11.98 -1.94 -10.80
CA MET A 108 12.92 -0.97 -10.24
C MET A 108 14.40 -1.45 -10.26
N ARG A 109 14.65 -2.75 -10.48
CA ARG A 109 15.99 -3.36 -10.42
C ARG A 109 16.99 -2.78 -11.42
N SER A 110 16.53 -2.34 -12.59
CA SER A 110 17.39 -1.76 -13.63
C SER A 110 17.88 -0.35 -13.29
N GLN A 111 17.12 0.40 -12.49
CA GLN A 111 17.32 1.84 -12.29
C GLN A 111 18.09 2.19 -11.01
N ILE A 112 18.13 1.26 -10.06
CA ILE A 112 18.40 1.61 -8.65
C ILE A 112 19.73 1.04 -8.13
N GLY A 113 20.40 0.16 -8.90
CA GLY A 113 21.65 -0.49 -8.52
C GLY A 113 21.48 -1.59 -7.45
N TYR A 114 22.41 -2.55 -7.41
CA TYR A 114 22.33 -3.81 -6.67
C TYR A 114 22.18 -3.73 -5.13
N GLY A 115 22.19 -2.54 -4.51
CA GLY A 115 22.22 -2.34 -3.05
C GLY A 115 20.90 -2.02 -2.35
N ARG A 116 19.82 -1.67 -3.07
CA ARG A 116 18.56 -1.20 -2.46
C ARG A 116 17.51 -2.34 -2.44
N GLN A 117 17.21 -2.87 -1.25
CA GLN A 117 16.38 -4.09 -1.10
C GLN A 117 14.97 -3.83 -0.53
N ASN A 118 14.76 -2.69 0.15
CA ASN A 118 13.51 -2.35 0.82
C ASN A 118 12.86 -1.12 0.19
N PHE A 119 11.88 -1.35 -0.68
CA PHE A 119 11.09 -0.29 -1.32
C PHE A 119 9.89 0.14 -0.49
N LEU A 120 9.47 -0.71 0.45
CA LEU A 120 8.24 -0.53 1.21
C LEU A 120 8.48 0.28 2.48
N ALA A 121 7.77 1.40 2.58
CA ALA A 121 7.53 2.15 3.79
C ALA A 121 6.59 1.36 4.71
N VAL A 122 6.99 1.14 5.96
CA VAL A 122 6.19 0.48 7.00
C VAL A 122 6.10 1.37 8.24
N PRO A 123 5.00 1.41 8.99
CA PRO A 123 4.98 2.22 10.20
C PRO A 123 6.00 1.75 11.26
N PHE A 124 6.65 2.71 11.94
CA PHE A 124 7.53 2.44 13.08
C PHE A 124 6.73 1.88 14.26
N ARG A 125 7.29 0.89 14.95
CA ARG A 125 6.66 0.28 16.14
C ARG A 125 7.26 0.87 17.41
N GLY A 126 6.41 1.31 18.33
CA GLY A 126 6.84 1.78 19.66
C GLY A 126 5.83 2.75 20.26
N ARG A 127 5.88 2.93 21.58
CA ARG A 127 4.99 3.87 22.31
C ARG A 127 5.57 5.29 22.38
N ASN A 128 6.89 5.43 22.46
CA ASN A 128 7.60 6.71 22.59
C ASN A 128 8.50 6.93 21.36
N LEU A 129 7.90 7.07 20.19
CA LEU A 129 8.64 7.32 18.94
C LEU A 129 9.09 8.79 18.89
N PRO A 130 10.24 9.12 18.27
CA PRO A 130 10.58 10.50 17.94
C PRO A 130 9.49 11.18 17.12
N ALA A 131 9.37 12.51 17.22
CA ALA A 131 8.31 13.28 16.54
C ALA A 131 8.26 13.01 15.02
N GLU A 132 9.41 12.86 14.39
CA GLU A 132 9.53 12.53 12.96
C GLU A 132 8.94 11.17 12.59
N GLN A 133 9.18 10.14 13.41
CA GLN A 133 8.60 8.80 13.20
C GLN A 133 7.09 8.79 13.50
N GLN A 134 6.62 9.62 14.43
CA GLN A 134 5.19 9.82 14.66
C GLN A 134 4.51 10.50 13.46
N ALA A 135 5.14 11.54 12.90
CA ALA A 135 4.66 12.23 11.71
C ALA A 135 4.59 11.28 10.51
N PHE A 136 5.64 10.49 10.28
CA PHE A 136 5.63 9.45 9.26
C PHE A 136 4.51 8.41 9.51
N ASN A 137 4.36 7.92 10.74
CA ASN A 137 3.29 6.98 11.06
C ASN A 137 1.89 7.55 10.80
N ALA A 138 1.66 8.83 11.07
CA ALA A 138 0.38 9.48 10.78
C ALA A 138 0.03 9.42 9.29
N THR A 139 1.03 9.56 8.41
CA THR A 139 0.86 9.45 6.94
C THR A 139 0.58 8.03 6.47
N CYS A 140 1.07 7.01 7.18
CA CYS A 140 0.86 5.61 6.81
C CYS A 140 -0.32 4.93 7.52
N ILE A 141 -0.80 5.45 8.65
CA ILE A 141 -1.79 4.78 9.52
C ILE A 141 -3.10 5.55 9.65
N ASP A 142 -3.04 6.86 9.91
CA ASP A 142 -4.20 7.58 10.46
C ASP A 142 -4.91 8.51 9.46
N MET A 143 -4.21 9.07 8.46
CA MET A 143 -4.78 10.11 7.60
C MET A 143 -5.13 9.68 6.16
N GLY A 144 -5.04 8.37 5.84
CA GLY A 144 -5.11 7.89 4.46
C GLY A 144 -3.87 8.29 3.65
N ASN A 145 -3.82 7.95 2.37
CA ASN A 145 -2.71 8.29 1.47
C ASN A 145 -2.56 9.82 1.31
N GLN A 146 -1.86 10.46 2.26
CA GLN A 146 -1.28 11.80 2.17
C GLN A 146 0.21 11.70 1.81
N VAL A 147 0.58 10.65 1.08
CA VAL A 147 1.98 10.37 0.77
C VAL A 147 2.57 11.51 -0.07
N SER A 148 1.80 12.04 -1.01
CA SER A 148 2.14 13.25 -1.79
C SER A 148 2.44 14.47 -0.93
N ASP A 149 1.66 14.69 0.13
CA ASP A 149 1.81 15.84 1.01
C ASP A 149 3.06 15.71 1.88
N TYR A 150 3.36 14.50 2.35
CA TYR A 150 4.56 14.21 3.15
C TYR A 150 5.85 14.43 2.35
N TYR A 151 5.90 13.92 1.12
CA TYR A 151 7.07 14.08 0.25
C TYR A 151 7.07 15.38 -0.56
N ALA A 152 6.01 16.18 -0.44
CA ALA A 152 5.79 17.43 -1.19
C ALA A 152 5.91 17.25 -2.72
N ILE A 153 5.46 16.11 -3.25
CA ILE A 153 5.47 15.83 -4.70
C ILE A 153 4.04 15.86 -5.23
N GLN A 154 3.84 16.63 -6.30
CA GLN A 154 2.58 16.61 -7.03
C GLN A 154 2.50 15.39 -7.96
N PRO A 155 1.31 14.76 -8.08
CA PRO A 155 1.08 13.71 -9.06
C PRO A 155 1.32 14.25 -10.49
N PRO A 156 1.64 13.36 -11.44
CA PRO A 156 1.79 13.75 -12.83
C PRO A 156 0.47 14.35 -13.36
N SER A 157 0.61 15.31 -14.27
CA SER A 157 -0.50 15.80 -15.06
C SER A 157 -1.07 14.69 -15.96
N LEU A 158 -2.29 14.90 -16.46
CA LEU A 158 -2.92 13.95 -17.38
C LEU A 158 -2.07 13.72 -18.64
N ASP A 159 -1.45 14.77 -19.18
CA ASP A 159 -0.62 14.67 -20.38
C ASP A 159 0.65 13.86 -20.13
N GLU A 160 1.31 14.06 -18.98
CA GLU A 160 2.46 13.24 -18.55
C GLU A 160 2.06 11.79 -18.30
N TYR A 161 0.83 11.53 -17.85
CA TYR A 161 0.34 10.18 -17.62
C TYR A 161 0.07 9.43 -18.93
N LEU A 162 -0.38 10.14 -19.97
CA LEU A 162 -0.77 9.57 -21.25
C LEU A 162 0.36 9.53 -22.30
N SER A 163 1.50 10.16 -22.04
CA SER A 163 2.69 10.18 -22.91
C SER A 163 3.50 8.89 -22.86
#